data_AF-A0A0M9UBX2-F1
#
_entry.id   AF-A0A0M9UBX2-F1
#
_cell.length_a   1.000
_cell.length_b   1.000
_cell.length_c   1.000
_cell.angle_alpha   90.00
_cell.angle_beta   90.00
_cell.angle_gamma   90.00
#
_symmetry.space_group_name_H-M   'P 1'
#
loop_
_entity.id
_entity.type
_entity.pdbx_description
1 polymer ?
#
loop_
_entity_poly.entity_id
_entity_poly.type
_entity_poly.pdbx_seq_one_letter_code
_entity_poly.pdbx_strand_id
1 'polypeptide(L)'
;MLGLQDLRNLPNDLQRKMRELREQDWEQVAREKIDERVRIITAGMDIEELRAVFRGDPPTEKPNPRFKVHTTSFLMHIRPRYYPRAATWFTHTFRLGFLSAYMFFIEIVTGLILMVYYAPTPDTAYSNMINILSNVWYGELLRDMHRLGAELMVAVVALHMLRVYMTGSYKKPREFTWLTGVVLLGITLFLSFSGYLLPWDQLAFWAVTIGTSMADKTPLIGKEVNLLLRGAPDIGAGGLLRFYLMHVLFLPLLGILFTSIHYYKVSREHSISLPARVEEGDLDPDEKRWATERINLIPDLLTHELFLAILVVVLMMVSAATWYSAPLESRAQPNVTPLDTKAPWYFWWLQGMLKLGDPTWMGVILPGLIVLLLAAVPYIDNNPYRLAKRRPIAVAQGVLATIAILILSYMGLPRWGIETPPATRIIQDIAPQEGVGPLRELGYAGVPLGTFDTDTYQLPPNPTEFDLLFAEFQRRVKEAPLVAPHGEWKIDLWQPTLKRVHMEISWTKVDDDGNIVYDENGNPVRDTYTKTVFLHQNTKHH
;
A
#
# COMPACT_ATOMS: atom_id res chain seq x y z
N MET A 1 -5.32 -49.99 10.11
CA MET A 1 -5.48 -51.03 9.08
C MET A 1 -5.93 -52.30 9.77
N LEU A 2 -7.21 -52.68 9.64
CA LEU A 2 -7.69 -54.02 10.01
C LEU A 2 -7.27 -54.99 8.89
N GLY A 3 -6.70 -56.14 9.24
CA GLY A 3 -6.23 -57.12 8.27
C GLY A 3 -7.39 -57.81 7.54
N LEU A 4 -7.15 -58.27 6.30
CA LEU A 4 -8.13 -58.98 5.45
C LEU A 4 -8.78 -60.23 6.12
N GLN A 5 -8.20 -60.75 7.20
CA GLN A 5 -8.77 -61.85 7.98
C GLN A 5 -9.87 -61.43 8.96
N ASP A 6 -9.84 -60.21 9.50
CA ASP A 6 -10.86 -59.71 10.46
C ASP A 6 -12.22 -59.42 9.80
N LEU A 7 -12.22 -59.16 8.49
CA LEU A 7 -13.44 -58.85 7.73
C LEU A 7 -14.37 -60.06 7.52
N ARG A 8 -13.86 -61.29 7.68
CA ARG A 8 -14.65 -62.53 7.48
C ARG A 8 -15.46 -62.95 8.71
N ASN A 9 -15.15 -62.40 9.89
CA ASN A 9 -15.83 -62.70 11.15
C ASN A 9 -16.92 -61.68 11.51
N LEU A 10 -17.21 -60.73 10.63
CA LEU A 10 -18.28 -59.76 10.82
C LEU A 10 -19.66 -60.42 10.67
N PRO A 11 -20.67 -59.99 11.44
CA PRO A 11 -22.07 -60.39 11.25
C PRO A 11 -22.54 -60.26 9.79
N ASN A 12 -23.41 -61.16 9.32
CA ASN A 12 -23.82 -61.24 7.91
C ASN A 12 -24.45 -59.93 7.37
N ASP A 13 -25.12 -59.17 8.22
CA ASP A 13 -25.69 -57.85 7.90
C ASP A 13 -24.60 -56.78 7.68
N LEU A 14 -23.52 -56.82 8.46
CA LEU A 14 -22.34 -55.98 8.31
C LEU A 14 -21.54 -56.36 7.07
N GLN A 15 -21.38 -57.65 6.79
CA GLN A 15 -20.74 -58.11 5.55
C GLN A 15 -21.55 -57.70 4.32
N ARG A 16 -22.89 -57.72 4.40
CA ARG A 16 -23.77 -57.23 3.32
C ARG A 16 -23.61 -55.73 3.13
N LYS A 17 -23.68 -54.94 4.20
CA LYS A 17 -23.47 -53.48 4.16
C LYS A 17 -22.08 -53.10 3.64
N MET A 18 -21.02 -53.81 4.04
CA MET A 18 -19.68 -53.55 3.52
C MET A 18 -19.55 -53.89 2.04
N ARG A 19 -20.28 -54.90 1.56
CA ARG A 19 -20.34 -55.25 0.13
C ARG A 19 -21.10 -54.17 -0.65
N GLU A 20 -22.26 -53.75 -0.14
CA GLU A 20 -23.06 -52.63 -0.66
C GLU A 20 -22.24 -51.32 -0.71
N LEU A 21 -21.50 -50.98 0.35
CA LEU A 21 -20.64 -49.79 0.43
C LEU A 21 -19.39 -49.88 -0.47
N ARG A 22 -18.90 -51.08 -0.77
CA ARG A 22 -17.75 -51.30 -1.67
C ARG A 22 -18.16 -51.28 -3.14
N GLU A 23 -19.39 -51.67 -3.43
CA GLU A 23 -19.98 -51.69 -4.78
C GLU A 23 -20.69 -50.38 -5.13
N GLN A 24 -20.92 -49.49 -4.16
CA GLN A 24 -21.44 -48.14 -4.40
C GLN A 24 -20.41 -47.26 -5.12
N ASP A 25 -20.87 -46.62 -6.20
CA ASP A 25 -20.16 -45.52 -6.83
C ASP A 25 -20.26 -44.28 -5.94
N TRP A 26 -19.23 -44.07 -5.12
CA TRP A 26 -19.14 -42.95 -4.19
C TRP A 26 -19.15 -41.59 -4.91
N GLU A 27 -18.74 -41.53 -6.17
CA GLU A 27 -18.82 -40.29 -6.96
C GLU A 27 -20.27 -39.97 -7.28
N GLN A 28 -21.05 -40.98 -7.69
CA GLN A 28 -22.48 -40.83 -7.96
C GLN A 28 -23.26 -40.48 -6.69
N VAL A 29 -23.02 -41.18 -5.58
CA VAL A 29 -23.69 -40.90 -4.29
C VAL A 29 -23.35 -39.49 -3.77
N ALA A 30 -22.10 -39.05 -3.93
CA ALA A 30 -21.70 -37.70 -3.57
C ALA A 30 -22.40 -36.65 -4.45
N ARG A 31 -22.48 -36.88 -5.77
CA ARG A 31 -23.21 -36.00 -6.70
C ARG A 31 -24.69 -35.92 -6.34
N GLU A 32 -25.35 -37.05 -6.09
CA GLU A 32 -26.77 -37.09 -5.71
C GLU A 32 -27.04 -36.38 -4.39
N LYS A 33 -26.18 -36.54 -3.37
CA LYS A 33 -26.33 -35.82 -2.10
C LYS A 33 -26.07 -34.32 -2.23
N ILE A 34 -25.07 -33.93 -3.02
CA ILE A 34 -24.83 -32.53 -3.34
C ILE A 34 -26.06 -31.97 -4.06
N ASP A 35 -26.61 -32.74 -5.01
CA ASP A 35 -27.76 -32.32 -5.79
C ASP A 35 -29.02 -32.15 -4.95
N GLU A 36 -29.31 -33.11 -4.07
CA GLU A 36 -30.40 -33.02 -3.10
C GLU A 36 -30.27 -31.76 -2.22
N ARG A 37 -29.06 -31.51 -1.69
CA ARG A 37 -28.79 -30.31 -0.87
C ARG A 37 -28.94 -29.03 -1.67
N VAL A 38 -28.44 -29.01 -2.90
CA VAL A 38 -28.58 -27.87 -3.81
C VAL A 38 -30.05 -27.65 -4.11
N ARG A 39 -30.82 -28.67 -4.52
CA ARG A 39 -32.27 -28.59 -4.75
C ARG A 39 -33.04 -28.09 -3.53
N ILE A 40 -32.65 -28.47 -2.31
CA ILE A 40 -33.26 -27.93 -1.08
C ILE A 40 -32.98 -26.43 -0.93
N ILE A 41 -31.73 -26.01 -1.13
CA ILE A 41 -31.30 -24.60 -0.98
C ILE A 41 -31.87 -23.71 -2.10
N THR A 42 -31.89 -24.22 -3.33
CA THR A 42 -32.34 -23.54 -4.55
C THR A 42 -33.83 -23.70 -4.80
N ALA A 43 -34.54 -24.40 -3.90
CA ALA A 43 -35.96 -24.72 -3.98
C ALA A 43 -36.37 -25.36 -5.32
N GLY A 44 -35.58 -26.32 -5.78
CA GLY A 44 -35.92 -27.25 -6.86
C GLY A 44 -34.90 -27.35 -8.00
N MET A 45 -33.89 -26.49 -8.09
CA MET A 45 -32.87 -26.56 -9.15
C MET A 45 -31.74 -27.51 -8.78
N ASP A 46 -31.38 -28.44 -9.66
CA ASP A 46 -30.15 -29.23 -9.51
C ASP A 46 -28.89 -28.38 -9.70
N ILE A 47 -27.73 -28.96 -9.41
CA ILE A 47 -26.44 -28.29 -9.53
C ILE A 47 -26.07 -27.96 -10.98
N GLU A 48 -26.58 -28.72 -11.96
CA GLU A 48 -26.32 -28.49 -13.39
C GLU A 48 -27.17 -27.33 -13.91
N GLU A 49 -28.42 -27.25 -13.49
CA GLU A 49 -29.35 -26.17 -13.74
C GLU A 49 -28.93 -24.88 -13.07
N LEU A 50 -28.49 -24.97 -11.81
CA LEU A 50 -27.92 -23.83 -11.12
C LEU A 50 -26.71 -23.29 -11.89
N ARG A 51 -25.83 -24.18 -12.39
CA ARG A 51 -24.72 -23.80 -13.28
C ARG A 51 -25.21 -23.21 -14.60
N ALA A 52 -26.24 -23.77 -15.23
CA ALA A 52 -26.81 -23.27 -16.49
C ALA A 52 -27.40 -21.86 -16.30
N VAL A 53 -28.16 -21.64 -15.23
CA VAL A 53 -28.67 -20.31 -14.83
C VAL A 53 -27.52 -19.34 -14.55
N PHE A 54 -26.46 -19.80 -13.87
CA PHE A 54 -25.26 -19.00 -13.68
C PHE A 54 -24.46 -18.77 -14.97
N ARG A 55 -24.58 -19.59 -16.01
CA ARG A 55 -24.05 -19.28 -17.36
C ARG A 55 -24.96 -18.33 -18.15
N GLY A 56 -26.23 -18.23 -17.75
CA GLY A 56 -27.26 -17.49 -18.47
C GLY A 56 -27.91 -18.30 -19.60
N ASP A 57 -27.77 -19.62 -19.55
CA ASP A 57 -28.47 -20.59 -20.40
C ASP A 57 -29.95 -20.65 -19.98
N PRO A 58 -30.89 -20.97 -20.90
CA PRO A 58 -32.27 -21.19 -20.53
C PRO A 58 -32.36 -22.41 -19.58
N PRO A 59 -33.12 -22.30 -18.48
CA PRO A 59 -33.30 -23.41 -17.55
C PRO A 59 -34.04 -24.57 -18.24
N THR A 60 -33.57 -25.79 -18.03
CA THR A 60 -34.10 -27.03 -18.63
C THR A 60 -35.42 -27.45 -17.99
N GLU A 61 -35.55 -27.35 -16.66
CA GLU A 61 -36.80 -27.43 -15.93
C GLU A 61 -37.36 -26.02 -15.68
N LYS A 62 -38.69 -25.87 -15.62
CA LYS A 62 -39.30 -24.56 -15.34
C LYS A 62 -38.92 -24.13 -13.90
N PRO A 63 -38.13 -23.06 -13.70
CA PRO A 63 -37.80 -22.62 -12.36
C PRO A 63 -39.10 -22.22 -11.65
N ASN A 64 -39.20 -22.53 -10.36
CA ASN A 64 -40.31 -22.06 -9.54
C ASN A 64 -40.52 -20.55 -9.77
N PRO A 65 -41.74 -20.07 -10.13
CA PRO A 65 -42.01 -18.69 -10.52
C PRO A 65 -41.47 -17.63 -9.55
N ARG A 66 -41.32 -17.97 -8.26
CA ARG A 66 -40.73 -17.09 -7.23
C ARG A 66 -39.26 -16.74 -7.49
N PHE A 67 -38.49 -17.57 -8.19
CA PHE A 67 -37.06 -17.34 -8.46
C PHE A 67 -36.76 -16.61 -9.77
N LYS A 68 -37.79 -16.33 -10.59
CA LYS A 68 -37.64 -15.51 -11.80
C LYS A 68 -37.08 -14.12 -11.47
N VAL A 69 -37.40 -13.59 -10.29
CA VAL A 69 -36.88 -12.31 -9.79
C VAL A 69 -35.37 -12.35 -9.53
N HIS A 70 -34.82 -13.50 -9.11
CA HIS A 70 -33.39 -13.67 -8.88
C HIS A 70 -32.61 -13.85 -10.19
N THR A 71 -33.19 -14.53 -11.19
CA THR A 71 -32.60 -14.68 -12.53
C THR A 71 -32.66 -13.39 -13.37
N THR A 72 -33.59 -12.48 -13.05
CA THR A 72 -33.67 -11.13 -13.62
C THR A 72 -33.12 -10.03 -12.69
N SER A 73 -32.41 -10.39 -11.61
CA SER A 73 -31.92 -9.41 -10.64
C SER A 73 -30.90 -8.45 -11.27
N PHE A 74 -30.84 -7.22 -10.75
CA PHE A 74 -29.88 -6.18 -11.16
C PHE A 74 -28.42 -6.70 -11.18
N LEU A 75 -28.06 -7.52 -10.20
CA LEU A 75 -26.73 -8.14 -10.10
C LEU A 75 -26.45 -9.12 -11.26
N MET A 76 -27.44 -9.94 -11.62
CA MET A 76 -27.34 -10.86 -12.76
C MET A 76 -27.39 -10.14 -14.11
N HIS A 77 -27.88 -8.89 -14.15
CA HIS A 77 -27.90 -8.05 -15.34
C HIS A 77 -26.58 -7.30 -15.62
N ILE A 78 -25.82 -6.98 -14.56
CA ILE A 78 -24.54 -6.24 -14.68
C ILE A 78 -23.36 -7.13 -15.04
N ARG A 79 -23.39 -8.40 -14.61
CA ARG A 79 -22.27 -9.31 -14.85
C ARG A 79 -22.15 -9.69 -16.34
N PRO A 80 -20.94 -9.75 -16.90
CA PRO A 80 -20.71 -10.29 -18.23
C PRO A 80 -20.95 -11.80 -18.21
N ARG A 81 -21.55 -12.35 -19.28
CA ARG A 81 -21.75 -13.81 -19.40
C ARG A 81 -20.46 -14.53 -19.77
N TYR A 82 -19.69 -13.93 -20.68
CA TYR A 82 -18.45 -14.49 -21.18
C TYR A 82 -17.45 -13.39 -21.49
N TYR A 83 -16.18 -13.76 -21.58
CA TYR A 83 -15.10 -12.96 -22.13
C TYR A 83 -14.38 -13.74 -23.23
N PRO A 84 -13.79 -13.06 -24.24
CA PRO A 84 -12.86 -13.74 -25.14
C PRO A 84 -11.66 -14.31 -24.36
N ARG A 85 -11.21 -15.52 -24.70
CA ARG A 85 -10.13 -16.24 -24.01
C ARG A 85 -8.88 -15.37 -23.85
N ALA A 86 -8.40 -14.74 -24.92
CA ALA A 86 -7.18 -13.94 -24.90
C ALA A 86 -7.27 -12.67 -24.06
N ALA A 87 -8.47 -12.12 -23.86
CA ALA A 87 -8.68 -11.00 -22.94
C ALA A 87 -8.40 -11.39 -21.47
N THR A 88 -8.53 -12.68 -21.15
CA THR A 88 -8.39 -13.21 -19.79
C THR A 88 -7.00 -13.79 -19.48
N TRP A 89 -6.07 -13.78 -20.45
CA TRP A 89 -4.70 -14.24 -20.21
C TRP A 89 -4.04 -13.43 -19.09
N PHE A 90 -3.39 -14.15 -18.17
CA PHE A 90 -2.71 -13.51 -17.05
C PHE A 90 -1.61 -12.56 -17.53
N THR A 91 -0.79 -12.95 -18.52
CA THR A 91 0.28 -12.10 -19.07
C THR A 91 -0.23 -10.85 -19.79
N HIS A 92 -1.48 -10.86 -20.25
CA HIS A 92 -2.07 -9.70 -20.90
C HIS A 92 -2.48 -8.66 -19.87
N THR A 93 -3.29 -9.03 -18.88
CA THR A 93 -3.90 -8.08 -17.92
C THR A 93 -3.18 -7.99 -16.58
N PHE A 94 -2.35 -8.98 -16.25
CA PHE A 94 -1.86 -9.30 -14.90
C PHE A 94 -2.97 -9.32 -13.84
N ARG A 95 -4.22 -9.44 -14.28
CA ARG A 95 -5.44 -9.27 -13.47
C ARG A 95 -5.46 -7.97 -12.65
N LEU A 96 -4.72 -6.93 -13.06
CA LEU A 96 -4.56 -5.70 -12.28
C LEU A 96 -5.88 -4.96 -12.04
N GLY A 97 -6.81 -4.98 -13.00
CA GLY A 97 -8.13 -4.36 -12.80
C GLY A 97 -9.06 -5.13 -11.86
N PHE A 98 -8.91 -6.46 -11.79
CA PHE A 98 -9.61 -7.28 -10.79
C PHE A 98 -8.96 -7.08 -9.42
N LEU A 99 -7.63 -7.12 -9.35
CA LEU A 99 -6.87 -6.94 -8.13
C LEU A 99 -7.10 -5.55 -7.52
N SER A 100 -7.22 -4.47 -8.30
CA SER A 100 -7.51 -3.14 -7.74
C SER A 100 -8.88 -3.08 -7.06
N ALA A 101 -9.92 -3.63 -7.70
CA ALA A 101 -11.26 -3.72 -7.12
C ALA A 101 -11.28 -4.66 -5.90
N TYR A 102 -10.51 -5.74 -5.93
CA TYR A 102 -10.41 -6.68 -4.82
C TYR A 102 -9.67 -6.07 -3.62
N MET A 103 -8.58 -5.33 -3.84
CA MET A 103 -7.90 -4.59 -2.78
C MET A 103 -8.83 -3.55 -2.16
N PHE A 104 -9.59 -2.80 -2.98
CA PHE A 104 -10.59 -1.86 -2.46
C PHE A 104 -11.64 -2.56 -1.59
N PHE A 105 -12.07 -3.77 -1.96
CA PHE A 105 -12.96 -4.59 -1.13
C PHE A 105 -12.30 -5.02 0.19
N ILE A 106 -11.04 -5.47 0.17
CA ILE A 106 -10.28 -5.80 1.38
C ILE A 106 -10.20 -4.58 2.30
N GLU A 107 -9.85 -3.40 1.76
CA GLU A 107 -9.73 -2.15 2.51
C GLU A 107 -11.05 -1.75 3.18
N ILE A 108 -12.18 -1.92 2.50
CA ILE A 108 -13.51 -1.69 3.09
C ILE A 108 -13.72 -2.65 4.27
N VAL A 109 -13.48 -3.95 4.08
CA VAL A 109 -13.73 -4.96 5.14
C VAL A 109 -12.84 -4.72 6.35
N THR A 110 -11.53 -4.56 6.14
CA THR A 110 -10.57 -4.32 7.23
C THR A 110 -10.82 -2.96 7.90
N GLY A 111 -11.13 -1.92 7.14
CA GLY A 111 -11.46 -0.58 7.66
C GLY A 111 -12.72 -0.57 8.50
N LEU A 112 -13.78 -1.27 8.08
CA LEU A 112 -15.03 -1.42 8.86
C LEU A 112 -14.81 -2.14 10.19
N ILE A 113 -13.87 -3.08 10.27
CA ILE A 113 -13.53 -3.76 11.52
C ILE A 113 -12.70 -2.83 12.42
N LEU A 114 -11.69 -2.15 11.86
CA LEU A 114 -10.81 -1.25 12.61
C LEU A 114 -11.58 -0.03 13.18
N MET A 115 -12.56 0.49 12.43
CA MET A 115 -13.32 1.67 12.89
C MET A 115 -14.12 1.42 14.17
N VAL A 116 -14.46 0.17 14.51
CA VAL A 116 -15.15 -0.18 15.76
C VAL A 116 -14.29 0.16 16.99
N TYR A 117 -12.96 0.14 16.85
CA TYR A 117 -12.01 0.36 17.92
C TYR A 117 -11.38 1.76 17.91
N TYR A 118 -11.77 2.63 16.97
CA TYR A 118 -11.10 3.90 16.72
C TYR A 118 -12.02 5.09 16.98
N ALA A 119 -11.52 6.07 17.75
CA ALA A 119 -12.19 7.35 17.99
C ALA A 119 -11.37 8.50 17.37
N PRO A 120 -11.95 9.32 16.47
CA PRO A 120 -11.23 10.35 15.71
C PRO A 120 -11.01 11.63 16.53
N THR A 121 -10.37 11.52 17.70
CA THR A 121 -9.98 12.67 18.53
C THR A 121 -8.48 12.64 18.84
N PRO A 122 -7.76 13.77 18.82
CA PRO A 122 -6.32 13.81 19.09
C PRO A 122 -5.92 13.24 20.46
N ASP A 123 -6.83 13.29 21.44
CA ASP A 123 -6.60 12.81 22.79
C ASP A 123 -6.51 11.29 22.85
N THR A 124 -7.32 10.58 22.07
CA THR A 124 -7.49 9.13 22.14
C THR A 124 -7.04 8.37 20.89
N ALA A 125 -6.89 9.02 19.74
CA ALA A 125 -6.60 8.35 18.46
C ALA A 125 -5.33 7.49 18.54
N TYR A 126 -4.24 8.06 19.06
CA TYR A 126 -2.97 7.36 19.23
C TYR A 126 -3.09 6.19 20.23
N SER A 127 -3.72 6.40 21.39
CA SER A 127 -3.90 5.33 22.39
C SER A 127 -4.81 4.21 21.89
N ASN A 128 -5.82 4.52 21.07
CA ASN A 128 -6.65 3.51 20.42
C ASN A 128 -5.83 2.69 19.43
N MET A 129 -4.88 3.31 18.72
CA MET A 129 -3.96 2.59 17.84
C MET A 129 -3.08 1.61 18.62
N ILE A 130 -2.52 2.05 19.76
CA ILE A 130 -1.79 1.15 20.68
C ILE A 130 -2.69 0.02 21.17
N ASN A 131 -3.94 0.30 21.54
CA ASN A 131 -4.89 -0.72 21.99
C ASN A 131 -5.24 -1.74 20.90
N ILE A 132 -5.38 -1.31 19.64
CA ILE A 132 -5.55 -2.21 18.49
C ILE A 132 -4.34 -3.13 18.35
N LEU A 133 -3.12 -2.59 18.51
CA LEU A 133 -1.89 -3.36 18.41
C LEU A 133 -1.72 -4.37 19.55
N SER A 134 -2.10 -4.01 20.78
CA SER A 134 -1.76 -4.81 21.97
C SER A 134 -2.89 -5.69 22.51
N ASN A 135 -4.13 -5.21 22.49
CA ASN A 135 -5.24 -5.79 23.26
C ASN A 135 -6.36 -6.37 22.39
N VAL A 136 -6.48 -5.93 21.14
CA VAL A 136 -7.49 -6.45 20.20
C VAL A 136 -6.98 -7.75 19.58
N TRP A 137 -7.79 -8.80 19.61
CA TRP A 137 -7.43 -10.08 19.01
C TRP A 137 -7.20 -9.91 17.50
N TYR A 138 -6.00 -10.28 17.02
CA TYR A 138 -5.55 -10.09 15.63
C TYR A 138 -5.59 -8.61 15.19
N GLY A 139 -5.61 -7.66 16.13
CA GLY A 139 -5.70 -6.23 15.80
C GLY A 139 -4.46 -5.72 15.08
N GLU A 140 -3.26 -6.13 15.48
CA GLU A 140 -2.00 -5.88 14.77
C GLU A 140 -2.06 -6.42 13.34
N LEU A 141 -2.39 -7.71 13.18
CA LEU A 141 -2.52 -8.34 11.86
C LEU A 141 -3.54 -7.60 10.98
N LEU A 142 -4.71 -7.23 11.52
CA LEU A 142 -5.76 -6.52 10.76
C LEU A 142 -5.31 -5.11 10.34
N ARG A 143 -4.60 -4.39 11.23
CA ARG A 143 -4.05 -3.07 10.93
C ARG A 143 -2.96 -3.15 9.86
N ASP A 144 -2.03 -4.09 10.01
CA ASP A 144 -0.96 -4.30 9.03
C ASP A 144 -1.52 -4.76 7.69
N MET A 145 -2.57 -5.57 7.71
CA MET A 145 -3.33 -5.97 6.52
C MET A 145 -3.99 -4.78 5.80
N HIS A 146 -4.60 -3.86 6.54
CA HIS A 146 -5.18 -2.62 5.99
C HIS A 146 -4.08 -1.69 5.45
N ARG A 147 -2.97 -1.54 6.16
CA ARG A 147 -1.83 -0.73 5.68
C ARG A 147 -1.21 -1.31 4.41
N LEU A 148 -0.94 -2.61 4.41
CA LEU A 148 -0.36 -3.33 3.27
C LEU A 148 -1.32 -3.32 2.09
N GLY A 149 -2.62 -3.54 2.32
CA GLY A 149 -3.63 -3.49 1.27
C GLY A 149 -3.77 -2.12 0.64
N ALA A 150 -3.71 -1.04 1.42
CA ALA A 150 -3.67 0.32 0.89
C ALA A 150 -2.43 0.57 0.01
N GLU A 151 -1.24 0.11 0.43
CA GLU A 151 0.00 0.25 -0.36
C GLU A 151 -0.04 -0.58 -1.65
N LEU A 152 -0.53 -1.82 -1.56
CA LEU A 152 -0.72 -2.70 -2.72
C LEU A 152 -1.77 -2.14 -3.67
N MET A 153 -2.86 -1.57 -3.17
CA MET A 153 -3.91 -0.96 -4.00
C MET A 153 -3.33 0.16 -4.87
N VAL A 154 -2.55 1.07 -4.27
CA VAL A 154 -1.89 2.15 -5.02
C VAL A 154 -0.95 1.59 -6.09
N ALA A 155 -0.11 0.60 -5.73
CA ALA A 155 0.81 -0.04 -6.67
C ALA A 155 0.07 -0.73 -7.82
N VAL A 156 -0.97 -1.51 -7.53
CA VAL A 156 -1.78 -2.24 -8.52
C VAL A 156 -2.52 -1.28 -9.43
N VAL A 157 -3.10 -0.20 -8.91
CA VAL A 157 -3.77 0.84 -9.72
C VAL A 157 -2.76 1.56 -10.61
N ALA A 158 -1.59 1.92 -10.10
CA ALA A 158 -0.54 2.56 -10.91
C ALA A 158 -0.06 1.63 -12.05
N LEU A 159 0.19 0.35 -11.75
CA LEU A 159 0.54 -0.66 -12.74
C LEU A 159 -0.60 -0.89 -13.74
N HIS A 160 -1.86 -0.86 -13.29
CA HIS A 160 -3.02 -0.97 -14.17
C HIS A 160 -3.06 0.17 -15.19
N MET A 161 -2.88 1.42 -14.72
CA MET A 161 -2.81 2.61 -15.56
C MET A 161 -1.65 2.52 -16.56
N LEU A 162 -0.45 2.18 -16.09
CA LEU A 162 0.72 2.00 -16.95
C LEU A 162 0.48 0.93 -18.01
N ARG A 163 -0.05 -0.24 -17.63
CA ARG A 163 -0.36 -1.33 -18.57
C ARG A 163 -1.38 -0.89 -19.60
N VAL A 164 -2.47 -0.22 -19.19
CA VAL A 164 -3.50 0.26 -20.13
C VAL A 164 -2.92 1.26 -21.12
N TYR A 165 -2.04 2.16 -20.64
CA TYR A 165 -1.28 3.07 -21.50
C TYR A 165 -0.37 2.32 -22.47
N MET A 166 0.51 1.44 -21.97
CA MET A 166 1.51 0.66 -22.73
C MET A 166 0.91 -0.39 -23.67
N THR A 167 -0.35 -0.77 -23.47
CA THR A 167 -1.11 -1.64 -24.39
C THR A 167 -2.09 -0.85 -25.28
N GLY A 168 -2.24 0.46 -25.07
CA GLY A 168 -3.11 1.32 -25.87
C GLY A 168 -4.58 0.93 -25.72
N SER A 169 -4.93 0.38 -24.57
CA SER A 169 -6.27 -0.13 -24.29
C SER A 169 -7.26 1.01 -23.98
N TYR A 170 -6.77 2.24 -23.80
CA TYR A 170 -7.57 3.46 -23.66
C TYR A 170 -8.15 4.00 -24.97
N LYS A 171 -7.67 3.50 -26.13
CA LYS A 171 -8.11 3.96 -27.45
C LYS A 171 -9.59 3.62 -27.69
N LYS A 172 -10.17 4.24 -28.73
CA LYS A 172 -11.57 4.05 -29.13
C LYS A 172 -11.97 2.57 -29.12
N PRO A 173 -13.14 2.19 -28.56
CA PRO A 173 -14.19 3.04 -27.99
C PRO A 173 -14.08 3.29 -26.46
N ARG A 174 -12.89 3.13 -25.86
CA ARG A 174 -12.71 3.08 -24.39
C ARG A 174 -12.21 4.39 -23.77
N GLU A 175 -12.35 5.52 -24.48
CA GLU A 175 -11.84 6.81 -24.01
C GLU A 175 -12.50 7.25 -22.69
N PHE A 176 -13.81 7.01 -22.54
CA PHE A 176 -14.53 7.32 -21.31
C PHE A 176 -14.15 6.35 -20.17
N THR A 177 -13.90 5.08 -20.46
CA THR A 177 -13.39 4.11 -19.48
C THR A 177 -12.03 4.53 -18.94
N TRP A 178 -11.17 5.11 -19.79
CA TRP A 178 -9.91 5.69 -19.34
C TRP A 178 -10.12 6.87 -18.39
N LEU A 179 -11.02 7.80 -18.74
CA LEU A 179 -11.32 8.96 -17.87
C LEU A 179 -11.81 8.53 -16.49
N THR A 180 -12.72 7.55 -16.42
CA THR A 180 -13.17 6.98 -15.13
C THR A 180 -12.02 6.32 -14.36
N GLY A 181 -11.07 5.69 -15.06
CA GLY A 181 -9.84 5.16 -14.45
C GLY A 181 -8.93 6.25 -13.86
N VAL A 182 -8.77 7.39 -14.54
CA VAL A 182 -8.03 8.56 -14.00
C VAL A 182 -8.70 9.12 -12.75
N VAL A 183 -10.03 9.20 -12.74
CA VAL A 183 -10.78 9.62 -11.53
C VAL A 183 -10.57 8.61 -10.38
N LEU A 184 -10.63 7.31 -10.67
CA LEU A 184 -10.39 6.26 -9.66
C LEU A 184 -8.94 6.26 -9.14
N LEU A 185 -7.95 6.59 -9.98
CA LEU A 185 -6.58 6.82 -9.53
C LEU A 185 -6.54 7.96 -8.51
N GLY A 186 -7.19 9.09 -8.80
CA GLY A 186 -7.31 10.22 -7.87
C GLY A 186 -7.95 9.79 -6.54
N ILE A 187 -9.10 9.12 -6.60
CA ILE A 187 -9.81 8.61 -5.40
C ILE A 187 -8.91 7.68 -4.59
N THR A 188 -8.17 6.78 -5.24
CA THR A 188 -7.25 5.84 -4.59
C THR A 188 -6.15 6.57 -3.83
N LEU A 189 -5.54 7.59 -4.46
CA LEU A 189 -4.50 8.41 -3.82
C LEU A 189 -5.07 9.21 -2.64
N PHE A 190 -6.26 9.79 -2.77
CA PHE A 190 -6.93 10.52 -1.69
C PHE A 190 -7.40 9.61 -0.55
N LEU A 191 -7.86 8.38 -0.83
CA LEU A 191 -8.18 7.37 0.19
C LEU A 191 -6.95 7.07 1.02
N SER A 192 -5.82 6.78 0.36
CA SER A 192 -4.58 6.46 1.06
C SER A 192 -4.05 7.66 1.86
N PHE A 193 -4.07 8.87 1.28
CA PHE A 193 -3.65 10.10 1.97
C PHE A 193 -4.53 10.43 3.18
N SER A 194 -5.85 10.32 3.05
CA SER A 194 -6.78 10.63 4.14
C SER A 194 -6.70 9.64 5.29
N GLY A 195 -6.50 8.35 4.99
CA GLY A 195 -6.28 7.31 5.99
C GLY A 195 -4.92 7.42 6.69
N TYR A 196 -3.90 7.96 6.00
CA TYR A 196 -2.55 8.11 6.54
C TYR A 196 -2.50 8.96 7.81
N LEU A 197 -3.39 9.94 7.98
CA LEU A 197 -3.46 10.79 9.17
C LEU A 197 -4.00 10.07 10.42
N LEU A 198 -4.82 9.04 10.24
CA LEU A 198 -5.63 8.45 11.33
C LEU A 198 -4.83 7.80 12.47
N PRO A 199 -3.65 7.20 12.27
CA PRO A 199 -2.82 6.74 13.38
C PRO A 199 -2.41 7.83 14.37
N TRP A 200 -2.42 9.10 13.95
CA TRP A 200 -2.07 10.26 14.77
C TRP A 200 -0.66 10.16 15.39
N ASP A 201 0.27 9.60 14.61
CA ASP A 201 1.69 9.58 14.93
C ASP A 201 2.42 10.77 14.26
N GLN A 202 3.69 10.93 14.63
CA GLN A 202 4.49 12.08 14.23
C GLN A 202 4.67 12.19 12.72
N LEU A 203 4.97 11.07 12.05
CA LEU A 203 5.21 11.04 10.61
C LEU A 203 3.91 11.34 9.84
N ALA A 204 2.80 10.70 10.23
CA ALA A 204 1.48 10.92 9.65
C ALA A 204 1.04 12.38 9.76
N PHE A 205 1.13 12.93 10.97
CA PHE A 205 0.70 14.30 11.26
C PHE A 205 1.44 15.32 10.39
N TRP A 206 2.76 15.25 10.34
CA TRP A 206 3.56 16.21 9.59
C TRP A 206 3.50 15.99 8.08
N ALA A 207 3.46 14.75 7.61
CA ALA A 207 3.28 14.47 6.19
C ALA A 207 1.95 15.05 5.67
N VAL A 208 0.85 14.90 6.42
CA VAL A 208 -0.46 15.45 6.03
C VAL A 208 -0.50 16.97 6.23
N THR A 209 0.17 17.51 7.26
CA THR A 209 0.31 18.96 7.44
C THR A 209 1.02 19.60 6.25
N ILE A 210 2.16 19.06 5.83
CA ILE A 210 2.89 19.53 4.63
C ILE A 210 2.01 19.36 3.39
N GLY A 211 1.35 18.20 3.24
CA GLY A 211 0.48 17.91 2.10
C GLY A 211 -0.69 18.90 1.97
N THR A 212 -1.35 19.22 3.07
CA THR A 212 -2.46 20.21 3.09
C THR A 212 -1.95 21.64 2.94
N SER A 213 -0.74 21.97 3.40
CA SER A 213 -0.12 23.29 3.18
C SER A 213 0.11 23.56 1.70
N MET A 214 0.24 22.53 0.86
CA MET A 214 0.30 22.72 -0.59
C MET A 214 -1.03 23.23 -1.17
N ALA A 215 -2.17 22.90 -0.54
CA ALA A 215 -3.47 23.37 -1.02
C ALA A 215 -3.55 24.90 -0.98
N ASP A 216 -2.90 25.56 0.01
CA ASP A 216 -2.79 27.04 0.08
C ASP A 216 -2.13 27.65 -1.15
N LYS A 217 -1.27 26.89 -1.84
CA LYS A 217 -0.57 27.35 -3.05
C LYS A 217 -1.48 27.30 -4.28
N THR A 218 -2.69 26.76 -4.17
CA THR A 218 -3.66 26.77 -5.26
C THR A 218 -4.16 28.20 -5.51
N PRO A 219 -4.02 28.74 -6.73
CA PRO A 219 -4.52 30.07 -7.04
C PRO A 219 -6.02 30.21 -6.75
N LEU A 220 -6.44 31.39 -6.29
CA LEU A 220 -7.83 31.81 -6.06
C LEU A 220 -8.57 31.15 -4.89
N ILE A 221 -8.46 29.84 -4.70
CA ILE A 221 -9.28 29.07 -3.74
C ILE A 221 -8.46 28.34 -2.66
N GLY A 222 -7.13 28.44 -2.70
CA GLY A 222 -6.25 27.58 -1.90
C GLY A 222 -6.45 27.74 -0.39
N LYS A 223 -6.60 28.98 0.09
CA LYS A 223 -6.77 29.27 1.53
C LYS A 223 -8.08 28.70 2.06
N GLU A 224 -9.16 28.86 1.30
CA GLU A 224 -10.50 28.37 1.64
C GLU A 224 -10.53 26.85 1.65
N VAL A 225 -9.89 26.20 0.66
CA VAL A 225 -9.75 24.74 0.60
C VAL A 225 -8.94 24.22 1.78
N ASN A 226 -7.80 24.85 2.11
CA ASN A 226 -6.97 24.41 3.23
C ASN A 226 -7.70 24.58 4.57
N LEU A 227 -8.34 25.73 4.80
CA LEU A 227 -9.12 25.98 6.01
C LEU A 227 -10.29 24.99 6.12
N LEU A 228 -10.95 24.64 5.01
CA LEU A 228 -12.00 23.64 5.00
C LEU A 228 -11.46 22.25 5.38
N LEU A 229 -10.31 21.84 4.83
CA LEU A 229 -9.69 20.55 5.10
C LEU A 229 -9.21 20.43 6.55
N ARG A 230 -8.52 21.45 7.05
CA ARG A 230 -7.94 21.46 8.40
C ARG A 230 -8.95 21.81 9.48
N GLY A 231 -9.95 22.62 9.15
CA GLY A 231 -10.92 23.14 10.10
C GLY A 231 -10.42 24.24 11.04
N ALA A 232 -9.15 24.60 10.91
CA ALA A 232 -8.40 25.54 11.72
C ALA A 232 -7.10 25.89 10.95
N PRO A 233 -6.30 26.86 11.42
CA PRO A 233 -4.99 27.14 10.81
C PRO A 233 -4.07 25.91 10.76
N ASP A 234 -4.11 25.09 11.81
CA ASP A 234 -3.36 23.84 11.94
C ASP A 234 -4.30 22.63 12.06
N ILE A 235 -3.78 21.44 11.76
CA ILE A 235 -4.55 20.20 11.90
C ILE A 235 -4.73 19.91 13.40
N GLY A 236 -5.97 20.04 13.88
CA GLY A 236 -6.36 19.66 15.24
C GLY A 236 -7.53 18.66 15.24
N ALA A 237 -8.35 18.69 16.29
CA ALA A 237 -9.50 17.78 16.41
C ALA A 237 -10.49 17.88 15.24
N GLY A 238 -10.79 19.11 14.80
CA GLY A 238 -11.66 19.33 13.64
C GLY A 238 -11.07 18.83 12.33
N GLY A 239 -9.74 18.86 12.16
CA GLY A 239 -9.06 18.33 10.99
C GLY A 239 -9.10 16.81 10.97
N LEU A 240 -8.74 16.18 12.09
CA LEU A 240 -8.78 14.73 12.25
C LEU A 240 -10.18 14.16 11.97
N LEU A 241 -11.23 14.76 12.51
CA LEU A 241 -12.61 14.34 12.27
C LEU A 241 -12.99 14.43 10.78
N ARG A 242 -12.64 15.51 10.10
CA ARG A 242 -12.93 15.68 8.66
C ARG A 242 -12.19 14.64 7.81
N PHE A 243 -10.92 14.40 8.09
CA PHE A 243 -10.13 13.37 7.41
C PHE A 243 -10.70 11.97 7.65
N TYR A 244 -11.14 11.68 8.88
CA TYR A 244 -11.83 10.43 9.20
C TYR A 244 -13.13 10.26 8.41
N LEU A 245 -14.01 11.27 8.38
CA LEU A 245 -15.26 11.22 7.61
C LEU A 245 -15.00 11.10 6.10
N MET A 246 -13.99 11.80 5.60
CA MET A 246 -13.57 11.72 4.20
C MET A 246 -13.09 10.30 3.85
N HIS A 247 -12.28 9.70 4.72
CA HIS A 247 -11.69 8.38 4.51
C HIS A 247 -12.70 7.23 4.65
N VAL A 248 -13.58 7.27 5.65
CA VAL A 248 -14.49 6.15 5.98
C VAL A 248 -15.83 6.24 5.26
N LEU A 249 -16.30 7.45 4.91
CA LEU A 249 -17.62 7.64 4.29
C LEU A 249 -17.53 8.20 2.87
N PHE A 250 -17.04 9.42 2.70
CA PHE A 250 -17.21 10.14 1.43
C PHE A 250 -16.41 9.51 0.28
N LEU A 251 -15.11 9.26 0.48
CA LEU A 251 -14.26 8.69 -0.55
C LEU A 251 -14.61 7.24 -0.89
N PRO A 252 -14.94 6.34 0.07
CA PRO A 252 -15.41 5.00 -0.25
C PRO A 252 -16.70 5.01 -1.06
N LEU A 253 -17.69 5.84 -0.72
CA LEU A 253 -18.92 5.95 -1.50
C LEU A 253 -18.66 6.44 -2.93
N LEU A 254 -17.79 7.44 -3.08
CA LEU A 254 -17.37 7.92 -4.41
C LEU A 254 -16.62 6.83 -5.19
N GLY A 255 -15.74 6.08 -4.51
CA GLY A 255 -15.02 4.94 -5.05
C GLY A 255 -15.96 3.84 -5.53
N ILE A 256 -16.99 3.49 -4.75
CA ILE A 256 -18.04 2.53 -5.13
C ILE A 256 -18.79 3.01 -6.38
N LEU A 257 -19.19 4.29 -6.42
CA LEU A 257 -19.90 4.87 -7.56
C LEU A 257 -19.06 4.78 -8.84
N PHE A 258 -17.83 5.30 -8.81
CA PHE A 258 -16.97 5.32 -10.00
C PHE A 258 -16.48 3.93 -10.39
N THR A 259 -16.24 3.02 -9.43
CA THR A 259 -15.91 1.62 -9.72
C THR A 259 -17.09 0.94 -10.40
N SER A 260 -18.32 1.19 -9.96
CA SER A 260 -19.53 0.66 -10.59
C SER A 260 -19.67 1.14 -12.03
N ILE A 261 -19.47 2.44 -12.29
CA ILE A 261 -19.49 3.02 -13.65
C ILE A 261 -18.37 2.41 -14.52
N HIS A 262 -17.15 2.37 -14.00
CA HIS A 262 -15.98 1.84 -14.70
C HIS A 262 -16.16 0.36 -15.05
N TYR A 263 -16.58 -0.45 -14.08
CA TYR A 263 -16.82 -1.87 -14.26
C TYR A 263 -17.97 -2.13 -15.24
N TYR A 264 -19.06 -1.37 -15.17
CA TYR A 264 -20.17 -1.47 -16.13
C TYR A 264 -19.70 -1.24 -17.57
N LYS A 265 -18.88 -0.21 -17.83
CA LYS A 265 -18.32 0.07 -19.16
C LYS A 265 -17.42 -1.08 -19.65
N VAL A 266 -16.59 -1.63 -18.76
CA VAL A 266 -15.72 -2.77 -19.08
C VAL A 266 -16.54 -4.04 -19.32
N SER A 267 -17.52 -4.35 -18.48
CA SER A 267 -18.24 -5.62 -18.53
C SER A 267 -19.33 -5.68 -19.59
N ARG A 268 -20.01 -4.56 -19.88
CA ARG A 268 -21.20 -4.57 -20.76
C ARG A 268 -20.96 -3.92 -22.11
N GLU A 269 -20.22 -2.82 -22.18
CA GLU A 269 -20.11 -2.06 -23.42
C GLU A 269 -18.92 -2.45 -24.30
N HIS A 270 -17.73 -2.56 -23.71
CA HIS A 270 -16.50 -2.64 -24.52
C HIS A 270 -15.67 -3.91 -24.32
N SER A 271 -16.00 -4.72 -23.31
CA SER A 271 -15.19 -5.85 -22.85
C SER A 271 -13.75 -5.45 -22.47
N ILE A 272 -13.03 -6.41 -21.89
CA ILE A 272 -11.57 -6.29 -21.78
C ILE A 272 -10.99 -6.32 -23.20
N SER A 273 -10.17 -5.33 -23.53
CA SER A 273 -9.50 -5.26 -24.83
C SER A 273 -8.66 -6.53 -25.07
N LEU A 274 -8.66 -7.09 -26.28
CA LEU A 274 -7.78 -8.21 -26.59
C LEU A 274 -6.30 -7.76 -26.64
N PRO A 275 -5.33 -8.69 -26.54
CA PRO A 275 -3.94 -8.39 -26.85
C PRO A 275 -3.82 -7.83 -28.27
N ALA A 276 -3.07 -6.75 -28.45
CA ALA A 276 -2.96 -6.07 -29.75
C ALA A 276 -2.47 -7.00 -30.87
N ARG A 277 -1.61 -7.98 -30.55
CA ARG A 277 -1.17 -9.03 -31.48
C ARG A 277 -2.33 -9.89 -32.02
N VAL A 278 -3.40 -10.09 -31.25
CA VAL A 278 -4.57 -10.88 -31.67
C VAL A 278 -5.51 -10.06 -32.57
N GLU A 279 -5.66 -8.76 -32.30
CA GLU A 279 -6.53 -7.87 -33.09
C GLU A 279 -5.88 -7.43 -34.40
N GLU A 280 -4.63 -6.98 -34.34
CA GLU A 280 -3.94 -6.27 -35.43
C GLU A 280 -2.69 -7.01 -35.95
N GLY A 281 -2.27 -8.09 -35.28
CA GLY A 281 -1.14 -8.90 -35.71
C GLY A 281 -1.51 -9.91 -36.79
N ASP A 282 -0.48 -10.39 -37.49
CA ASP A 282 -0.58 -11.48 -38.46
C ASP A 282 -0.44 -12.81 -37.71
N LEU A 283 -1.58 -13.36 -37.28
CA LEU A 283 -1.69 -14.66 -36.61
C LEU A 283 -2.36 -15.65 -37.53
N ASP A 284 -2.00 -16.92 -37.38
CA ASP A 284 -2.69 -18.00 -38.06
C ASP A 284 -4.20 -17.98 -37.71
N PRO A 285 -5.10 -18.27 -38.67
CA PRO A 285 -6.54 -18.25 -38.45
C PRO A 285 -7.00 -19.15 -37.28
N ASP A 286 -6.39 -20.31 -37.07
CA ASP A 286 -6.75 -21.22 -35.99
C ASP A 286 -6.32 -20.66 -34.62
N GLU A 287 -5.14 -20.04 -34.54
CA GLU A 287 -4.69 -19.35 -33.33
C GLU A 287 -5.61 -18.17 -32.99
N LYS A 288 -6.02 -17.40 -33.99
CA LYS A 288 -6.95 -16.27 -33.80
C LYS A 288 -8.33 -16.75 -33.34
N ARG A 289 -8.82 -17.88 -33.88
CA ARG A 289 -10.07 -18.51 -33.44
C ARG A 289 -9.97 -18.96 -31.98
N TRP A 290 -8.87 -19.63 -31.61
CA TRP A 290 -8.64 -20.06 -30.23
C TRP A 290 -8.56 -18.89 -29.25
N ALA A 291 -7.89 -17.80 -29.65
CA ALA A 291 -7.76 -16.58 -28.85
C ALA A 291 -9.09 -15.83 -28.66
N THR A 292 -9.99 -15.90 -29.64
CA THR A 292 -11.30 -15.22 -29.62
C THR A 292 -12.44 -16.09 -29.12
N GLU A 293 -12.18 -17.36 -28.83
CA GLU A 293 -13.14 -18.28 -28.23
C GLU A 293 -13.70 -17.73 -26.90
N ARG A 294 -14.99 -17.94 -26.67
CA ARG A 294 -15.68 -17.43 -25.48
C ARG A 294 -15.39 -18.34 -24.29
N ILE A 295 -14.94 -17.74 -23.19
CA ILE A 295 -14.85 -18.38 -21.87
C ILE A 295 -15.96 -17.81 -20.99
N ASN A 296 -16.70 -18.69 -20.32
CA ASN A 296 -17.77 -18.27 -19.43
C ASN A 296 -17.20 -17.62 -18.17
N LEU A 297 -17.86 -16.55 -17.70
CA LEU A 297 -17.48 -15.94 -16.43
C LEU A 297 -17.62 -16.96 -15.28
N ILE A 298 -18.74 -17.69 -15.26
CA ILE A 298 -19.01 -18.75 -14.30
C ILE A 298 -19.16 -20.07 -15.07
N PRO A 299 -18.48 -21.16 -14.69
CA PRO A 299 -17.56 -21.28 -13.54
C PRO A 299 -16.10 -20.89 -13.85
N ASP A 300 -15.72 -20.83 -15.13
CA ASP A 300 -14.31 -20.90 -15.54
C ASP A 300 -13.48 -19.72 -15.04
N LEU A 301 -13.93 -18.48 -15.32
CA LEU A 301 -13.17 -17.29 -14.95
C LEU A 301 -13.24 -17.00 -13.45
N LEU A 302 -14.41 -17.17 -12.84
CA LEU A 302 -14.65 -16.93 -11.43
C LEU A 302 -13.79 -17.84 -10.54
N THR A 303 -13.59 -19.10 -10.94
CA THR A 303 -12.75 -20.03 -10.17
C THR A 303 -11.29 -19.55 -10.14
N HIS A 304 -10.78 -19.06 -11.27
CA HIS A 304 -9.43 -18.48 -11.34
C HIS A 304 -9.31 -17.18 -10.53
N GLU A 305 -10.33 -16.33 -10.58
CA GLU A 305 -10.37 -15.06 -9.82
C GLU A 305 -10.48 -15.31 -8.31
N LEU A 306 -11.27 -16.29 -7.88
CA LEU A 306 -11.37 -16.72 -6.49
C LEU A 306 -10.05 -17.32 -5.98
N PHE A 307 -9.41 -18.18 -6.78
CA PHE A 307 -8.09 -18.71 -6.46
C PHE A 307 -7.08 -17.57 -6.26
N LEU A 308 -7.04 -16.61 -7.19
CA LEU A 308 -6.13 -15.47 -7.10
C LEU A 308 -6.43 -14.59 -5.89
N ALA A 309 -7.71 -14.33 -5.59
CA ALA A 309 -8.14 -13.58 -4.41
C ALA A 309 -7.66 -14.24 -3.11
N ILE A 310 -7.91 -15.54 -2.95
CA ILE A 310 -7.45 -16.32 -1.78
C ILE A 310 -5.93 -16.30 -1.69
N LEU A 311 -5.24 -16.55 -2.80
CA LEU A 311 -3.77 -16.54 -2.84
C LEU A 311 -3.22 -15.19 -2.38
N VAL A 312 -3.77 -14.09 -2.87
CA VAL A 312 -3.34 -12.74 -2.50
C VAL A 312 -3.57 -12.46 -1.02
N VAL A 313 -4.74 -12.80 -0.47
CA VAL A 313 -4.98 -12.64 0.98
C VAL A 313 -4.02 -13.47 1.80
N VAL A 314 -3.78 -14.74 1.42
CA VAL A 314 -2.83 -15.60 2.11
C VAL A 314 -1.42 -15.02 2.06
N LEU A 315 -0.97 -14.53 0.91
CA LEU A 315 0.34 -13.89 0.77
C LEU A 315 0.46 -12.62 1.62
N MET A 316 -0.59 -11.80 1.67
CA MET A 316 -0.59 -10.61 2.53
C MET A 316 -0.58 -10.97 4.01
N MET A 317 -1.35 -11.98 4.43
CA MET A 317 -1.34 -12.48 5.82
C MET A 317 0.03 -13.04 6.20
N VAL A 318 0.65 -13.83 5.32
CA VAL A 318 2.01 -14.35 5.54
C VAL A 318 3.00 -13.19 5.64
N SER A 319 2.91 -12.19 4.76
CA SER A 319 3.79 -11.02 4.79
C SER A 319 3.66 -10.26 6.11
N ALA A 320 2.44 -9.93 6.53
CA ALA A 320 2.15 -9.23 7.79
C ALA A 320 2.53 -10.04 9.03
N ALA A 321 2.55 -11.38 8.95
CA ALA A 321 2.95 -12.24 10.05
C ALA A 321 4.47 -12.48 10.16
N THR A 322 5.27 -12.10 9.16
CA THR A 322 6.68 -12.53 9.07
C THR A 322 7.68 -11.40 8.88
N TRP A 323 7.47 -10.49 7.92
CA TRP A 323 8.47 -9.46 7.58
C TRP A 323 7.88 -8.06 7.38
N TYR A 324 6.58 -7.95 7.11
CA TYR A 324 5.92 -6.65 6.99
C TYR A 324 5.30 -6.26 8.33
N SER A 325 5.58 -5.04 8.76
CA SER A 325 4.89 -4.40 9.87
C SER A 325 4.57 -2.95 9.48
N ALA A 326 3.50 -2.38 10.04
CA ALA A 326 3.23 -0.97 9.93
C ALA A 326 3.68 -0.24 11.20
N PRO A 327 4.98 0.03 11.43
CA PRO A 327 5.42 0.63 12.69
C PRO A 327 4.67 1.94 12.99
N LEU A 328 4.35 2.16 14.26
CA LEU A 328 3.76 3.40 14.74
C LEU A 328 4.88 4.29 15.28
N GLU A 329 4.93 5.52 14.79
CA GLU A 329 5.89 6.52 15.29
C GLU A 329 5.42 7.10 16.63
N SER A 330 6.19 8.03 17.21
CA SER A 330 5.78 8.66 18.46
C SER A 330 4.46 9.45 18.29
N ARG A 331 3.75 9.68 19.40
CA ARG A 331 2.49 10.45 19.38
C ARG A 331 2.73 11.83 18.78
N ALA A 332 1.85 12.24 17.87
CA ALA A 332 1.91 13.54 17.22
C ALA A 332 2.05 14.71 18.21
N GLN A 333 3.13 15.47 18.06
CA GLN A 333 3.46 16.69 18.77
C GLN A 333 3.59 17.84 17.75
N PRO A 334 2.61 18.77 17.70
CA PRO A 334 2.61 19.87 16.73
C PRO A 334 3.77 20.86 16.88
N ASN A 335 4.43 20.88 18.04
CA ASN A 335 5.53 21.78 18.35
C ASN A 335 6.93 21.18 18.04
N VAL A 336 7.00 19.94 17.57
CA VAL A 336 8.25 19.25 17.26
C VAL A 336 8.20 18.75 15.82
N THR A 337 8.88 19.39 14.88
CA THR A 337 8.92 18.89 13.49
C THR A 337 10.04 17.85 13.33
N PRO A 338 9.76 16.63 12.85
CA PRO A 338 10.80 15.65 12.57
C PRO A 338 11.73 16.12 11.46
N LEU A 339 13.02 15.88 11.67
CA LEU A 339 14.04 16.26 10.68
C LEU A 339 13.84 15.58 9.32
N ASP A 340 13.53 14.28 9.31
CA ASP A 340 13.36 13.47 8.10
C ASP A 340 11.86 13.21 7.78
N THR A 341 11.06 14.27 7.71
CA THR A 341 9.65 14.13 7.32
C THR A 341 9.54 13.76 5.83
N LYS A 342 8.88 12.64 5.52
CA LYS A 342 8.68 12.15 4.15
C LYS A 342 7.21 11.90 3.86
N ALA A 343 6.80 12.18 2.62
CA ALA A 343 5.51 11.76 2.12
C ALA A 343 5.46 10.22 2.00
N PRO A 344 4.27 9.62 1.90
CA PRO A 344 4.12 8.23 1.46
C PRO A 344 4.82 8.00 0.11
N TRP A 345 5.30 6.78 -0.14
CA TRP A 345 6.20 6.47 -1.25
C TRP A 345 5.64 6.85 -2.63
N TYR A 346 4.33 6.72 -2.81
CA TYR A 346 3.62 7.07 -4.05
C TYR A 346 3.51 8.59 -4.30
N PHE A 347 3.90 9.42 -3.33
CA PHE A 347 4.02 10.88 -3.46
C PHE A 347 5.47 11.38 -3.46
N TRP A 348 6.47 10.49 -3.39
CA TRP A 348 7.88 10.93 -3.41
C TRP A 348 8.24 11.71 -4.67
N TRP A 349 7.67 11.37 -5.83
CA TRP A 349 7.90 12.13 -7.05
C TRP A 349 7.45 13.60 -6.92
N LEU A 350 6.32 13.83 -6.25
CA LEU A 350 5.81 15.17 -5.99
C LEU A 350 6.72 15.90 -4.98
N GLN A 351 7.15 15.21 -3.92
CA GLN A 351 8.13 15.74 -2.97
C GLN A 351 9.46 16.10 -3.65
N GLY A 352 9.94 15.29 -4.60
CA GLY A 352 11.13 15.57 -5.38
C GLY A 352 10.97 16.80 -6.27
N MET A 353 9.80 16.97 -6.90
CA MET A 353 9.49 18.17 -7.68
C MET A 353 9.50 19.43 -6.82
N LEU A 354 8.96 19.38 -5.60
CA LEU A 354 8.94 20.53 -4.68
C LEU A 354 10.34 21.03 -4.31
N LYS A 355 11.36 20.17 -4.38
CA LYS A 355 12.75 20.57 -4.12
C LYS A 355 13.41 21.27 -5.32
N LEU A 356 12.78 21.26 -6.50
CA LEU A 356 13.33 21.84 -7.73
C LEU A 356 12.98 23.31 -7.93
N GLY A 357 12.01 23.85 -7.20
CA GLY A 357 11.59 25.24 -7.41
C GLY A 357 10.38 25.64 -6.59
N ASP A 358 9.67 26.64 -7.10
CA ASP A 358 8.53 27.23 -6.39
C ASP A 358 7.39 26.21 -6.12
N PRO A 359 6.87 26.15 -4.87
CA PRO A 359 5.81 25.22 -4.50
C PRO A 359 4.50 25.37 -5.31
N THR A 360 4.19 26.55 -5.83
CA THR A 360 2.97 26.77 -6.64
C THR A 360 3.11 26.07 -7.99
N TRP A 361 4.25 26.24 -8.64
CA TRP A 361 4.53 25.62 -9.93
C TRP A 361 4.74 24.11 -9.81
N MET A 362 5.62 23.69 -8.90
CA MET A 362 6.02 22.29 -8.78
C MET A 362 5.04 21.44 -7.98
N GLY A 363 4.30 22.04 -7.05
CA GLY A 363 3.36 21.34 -6.17
C GLY A 363 1.91 21.33 -6.67
N VAL A 364 1.50 22.33 -7.44
CA VAL A 364 0.09 22.49 -7.84
C VAL A 364 -0.09 22.51 -9.36
N ILE A 365 0.52 23.48 -10.05
CA ILE A 365 0.24 23.72 -11.47
C ILE A 365 0.75 22.54 -12.32
N LEU A 366 2.02 22.16 -12.20
CA LEU A 366 2.61 21.13 -13.04
C LEU A 366 2.01 19.73 -12.76
N PRO A 367 1.83 19.28 -11.50
CA PRO A 367 1.09 18.05 -11.20
C PRO A 367 -0.35 18.07 -11.74
N GLY A 368 -1.05 19.20 -11.61
CA GLY A 368 -2.38 19.39 -12.19
C GLY A 368 -2.39 19.22 -13.70
N LEU A 369 -1.43 19.84 -14.40
CA LEU A 369 -1.25 19.68 -15.85
C LEU A 369 -0.92 18.23 -16.23
N ILE A 370 -0.10 17.52 -15.46
CA ILE A 370 0.21 16.09 -15.70
C ILE A 370 -1.06 15.26 -15.63
N VAL A 371 -1.92 15.47 -14.61
CA VAL A 371 -3.20 14.74 -14.48
C VAL A 371 -4.16 15.10 -15.61
N LEU A 372 -4.24 16.37 -16.01
CA LEU A 372 -5.05 16.81 -17.14
C LEU A 372 -4.57 16.20 -18.47
N LEU A 373 -3.26 16.18 -18.71
CA LEU A 373 -2.67 15.52 -19.87
C LEU A 373 -2.95 14.02 -19.85
N LEU A 374 -2.83 13.37 -18.69
CA LEU A 374 -3.17 11.97 -18.51
C LEU A 374 -4.62 11.70 -18.90
N ALA A 375 -5.57 12.51 -18.44
CA ALA A 375 -6.98 12.41 -18.82
C ALA A 375 -7.21 12.66 -20.33
N ALA A 376 -6.43 13.56 -20.93
CA ALA A 376 -6.53 13.94 -22.34
C ALA A 376 -5.87 12.93 -23.31
N VAL A 377 -5.07 11.97 -22.83
CA VAL A 377 -4.32 11.00 -23.68
C VAL A 377 -5.15 10.40 -24.82
N PRO A 378 -6.37 9.87 -24.61
CA PRO A 378 -7.14 9.23 -25.69
C PRO A 378 -7.58 10.19 -26.79
N TYR A 379 -7.64 11.48 -26.49
CA TYR A 379 -8.08 12.54 -27.40
C TYR A 379 -6.90 13.19 -28.14
N ILE A 380 -5.69 13.07 -27.60
CA ILE A 380 -4.46 13.59 -28.20
C ILE A 380 -3.80 12.52 -29.09
N ASP A 381 -3.84 11.24 -28.68
CA ASP A 381 -3.23 10.16 -29.45
C ASP A 381 -4.12 9.72 -30.63
N ASN A 382 -3.89 10.34 -31.79
CA ASN A 382 -4.57 10.05 -33.05
C ASN A 382 -4.12 8.75 -33.75
N ASN A 383 -3.12 8.02 -33.24
CA ASN A 383 -2.65 6.80 -33.88
C ASN A 383 -3.74 5.71 -33.80
N PRO A 384 -4.21 5.10 -34.90
CA PRO A 384 -5.25 4.09 -34.85
C PRO A 384 -4.76 2.73 -34.29
N TYR A 385 -3.45 2.47 -34.31
CA TYR A 385 -2.88 1.17 -33.95
C TYR A 385 -2.62 1.01 -32.45
N ARG A 386 -2.82 -0.21 -31.94
CA ARG A 386 -2.51 -0.61 -30.57
C ARG A 386 -1.18 -1.37 -30.48
N LEU A 387 -0.65 -1.97 -31.55
CA LEU A 387 0.66 -2.64 -31.47
C LEU A 387 1.76 -1.67 -31.07
N ALA A 388 2.51 -1.97 -30.00
CA ALA A 388 3.62 -1.13 -29.52
C ALA A 388 4.62 -0.73 -30.62
N LYS A 389 4.96 -1.65 -31.53
CA LYS A 389 5.85 -1.40 -32.67
C LYS A 389 5.33 -0.32 -33.64
N ARG A 390 4.02 -0.13 -33.74
CA ARG A 390 3.36 0.85 -34.61
C ARG A 390 3.10 2.21 -33.94
N ARG A 391 3.51 2.37 -32.68
CA ARG A 391 3.35 3.59 -31.89
C ARG A 391 4.60 3.92 -31.03
N PRO A 392 5.78 3.96 -31.65
CA PRO A 392 7.04 4.14 -30.92
C PRO A 392 7.06 5.42 -30.08
N ILE A 393 6.43 6.51 -30.56
CA ILE A 393 6.37 7.79 -29.85
C ILE A 393 5.59 7.66 -28.53
N ALA A 394 4.38 7.11 -28.56
CA ALA A 394 3.57 6.93 -27.35
C ALA A 394 4.26 5.97 -26.35
N VAL A 395 4.88 4.91 -26.84
CA VAL A 395 5.64 3.97 -25.98
C VAL A 395 6.85 4.68 -25.35
N ALA A 396 7.61 5.44 -26.13
CA ALA A 396 8.75 6.21 -25.63
C ALA A 396 8.33 7.23 -24.58
N GLN A 397 7.23 7.97 -24.79
CA GLN A 397 6.67 8.90 -23.80
C GLN A 397 6.31 8.20 -22.49
N GLY A 398 5.66 7.03 -22.55
CA GLY A 398 5.33 6.26 -21.34
C GLY A 398 6.57 5.78 -20.58
N VAL A 399 7.60 5.32 -21.30
CA VAL A 399 8.87 4.89 -20.70
C VAL A 399 9.60 6.08 -20.07
N LEU A 400 9.70 7.21 -20.78
CA LEU A 400 10.34 8.42 -20.26
C LEU A 400 9.59 8.97 -19.04
N ALA A 401 8.26 8.98 -19.06
CA ALA A 401 7.46 9.39 -17.91
C ALA A 401 7.69 8.47 -16.70
N THR A 402 7.81 7.16 -16.92
CA THR A 402 8.12 6.19 -15.85
C THR A 402 9.51 6.45 -15.27
N ILE A 403 10.52 6.66 -16.12
CA ILE A 403 11.89 7.00 -15.69
C ILE A 403 11.90 8.32 -14.91
N ALA A 404 11.19 9.35 -15.40
CA ALA A 404 11.10 10.64 -14.72
C ALA A 404 10.45 10.51 -13.34
N ILE A 405 9.37 9.75 -13.20
CA ILE A 405 8.73 9.48 -11.89
C ILE A 405 9.70 8.78 -10.94
N LEU A 406 10.50 7.81 -11.42
CA LEU A 406 11.49 7.12 -10.60
C LEU A 406 12.61 8.06 -10.13
N ILE A 407 13.15 8.89 -11.04
CA ILE A 407 14.18 9.89 -10.72
C ILE A 407 13.64 10.90 -9.69
N LEU A 408 12.44 11.45 -9.93
CA LEU A 408 11.80 12.38 -9.01
C LEU A 408 11.50 11.72 -7.66
N SER A 409 11.11 10.45 -7.64
CA SER A 409 10.89 9.72 -6.39
C SER A 409 12.18 9.54 -5.59
N TYR A 410 13.30 9.29 -6.26
CA TYR A 410 14.62 9.26 -5.62
C TYR A 410 14.99 10.63 -5.04
N MET A 411 14.78 11.71 -5.80
CA MET A 411 15.00 13.09 -5.32
C MET A 411 14.07 13.47 -4.17
N GLY A 412 12.90 12.83 -4.06
CA GLY A 412 11.97 12.98 -2.96
C GLY A 412 12.51 12.50 -1.61
N LEU A 413 13.51 11.63 -1.59
CA LEU A 413 14.08 11.08 -0.35
C LEU A 413 14.70 12.19 0.53
N PRO A 414 14.60 12.11 1.88
CA PRO A 414 15.14 13.14 2.78
C PRO A 414 16.63 13.44 2.58
N ARG A 415 17.40 12.44 2.14
CA ARG A 415 18.86 12.56 1.91
C ARG A 415 19.22 13.46 0.72
N TRP A 416 18.29 13.73 -0.18
CA TRP A 416 18.56 14.50 -1.38
C TRP A 416 18.14 15.96 -1.20
N GLY A 417 19.08 16.90 -1.37
CA GLY A 417 18.78 18.34 -1.42
C GLY A 417 18.33 18.98 -0.09
N ILE A 418 18.50 18.32 1.05
CA ILE A 418 18.26 18.91 2.37
C ILE A 418 19.62 19.10 3.06
N GLU A 419 20.01 20.35 3.27
CA GLU A 419 21.19 20.71 4.05
C GLU A 419 20.83 20.74 5.53
N THR A 420 21.38 19.80 6.30
CA THR A 420 21.27 19.77 7.76
C THR A 420 22.65 19.92 8.36
N PRO A 421 22.82 20.62 9.49
CA PRO A 421 24.11 20.72 10.16
C PRO A 421 24.76 19.33 10.34
N PRO A 422 26.05 19.15 10.02
CA PRO A 422 26.68 17.83 10.03
C PRO A 422 26.52 17.10 11.36
N ALA A 423 26.70 17.80 12.49
CA ALA A 423 26.52 17.23 13.82
C ALA A 423 25.10 16.69 14.05
N THR A 424 24.08 17.42 13.59
CA THR A 424 22.68 16.99 13.67
C THR A 424 22.43 15.74 12.82
N ARG A 425 22.95 15.72 11.58
CA ARG A 425 22.79 14.56 10.68
C ARG A 425 23.43 13.30 11.23
N ILE A 426 24.65 13.41 11.75
CA ILE A 426 25.41 12.26 12.27
C ILE A 426 24.65 11.60 13.42
N ILE A 427 24.20 12.38 14.40
CA ILE A 427 23.43 11.84 15.53
C ILE A 427 22.06 11.31 15.05
N GLN A 428 21.40 12.00 14.12
CA GLN A 428 20.10 11.55 13.60
C GLN A 428 20.20 10.22 12.85
N ASP A 429 21.28 9.98 12.09
CA ASP A 429 21.49 8.73 11.36
C ASP A 429 21.67 7.53 12.30
N ILE A 430 22.23 7.75 13.48
CA ILE A 430 22.51 6.71 14.47
C ILE A 430 21.30 6.46 15.37
N ALA A 431 20.66 7.54 15.79
CA ALA A 431 19.51 7.49 16.64
C ALA A 431 18.49 8.50 16.13
N PRO A 432 17.64 8.14 15.16
CA PRO A 432 16.67 9.05 14.60
C PRO A 432 15.61 9.41 15.64
N GLN A 433 14.98 10.58 15.46
CA GLN A 433 13.86 11.01 16.33
C GLN A 433 12.67 10.06 16.21
N GLU A 434 12.34 9.71 14.97
CA GLU A 434 11.28 8.79 14.58
C GLU A 434 11.91 7.60 13.82
N GLY A 435 11.39 6.40 14.02
CA GLY A 435 11.88 5.15 13.47
C GLY A 435 12.81 4.35 14.38
N VAL A 436 13.19 3.17 13.90
CA VAL A 436 14.25 2.34 14.49
C VAL A 436 15.55 2.75 13.80
N GLY A 437 16.53 3.20 14.58
CA GLY A 437 17.88 3.45 14.07
C GLY A 437 18.90 2.47 14.64
N PRO A 438 20.13 2.49 14.13
CA PRO A 438 21.18 1.54 14.52
C PRO A 438 21.36 1.39 16.03
N LEU A 439 21.27 2.48 16.79
CA LEU A 439 21.40 2.43 18.26
C LEU A 439 20.28 1.60 18.93
N ARG A 440 19.05 1.67 18.41
CA ARG A 440 17.91 0.90 18.93
C ARG A 440 17.97 -0.56 18.50
N GLU A 441 18.53 -0.86 17.33
CA GLU A 441 18.69 -2.23 16.82
C GLU A 441 19.62 -3.08 17.70
N LEU A 442 20.66 -2.46 18.29
CA LEU A 442 21.56 -3.11 19.27
C LEU A 442 20.82 -3.61 20.52
N GLY A 443 19.63 -3.06 20.81
CA GLY A 443 18.83 -3.38 21.97
C GLY A 443 19.48 -2.96 23.30
N TYR A 444 18.79 -3.24 24.41
CA TYR A 444 19.28 -2.88 25.73
C TYR A 444 20.57 -3.61 26.11
N ALA A 445 20.71 -4.89 25.76
CA ALA A 445 21.85 -5.72 26.13
C ALA A 445 23.12 -5.36 25.34
N GLY A 446 22.99 -4.97 24.07
CA GLY A 446 24.11 -4.66 23.19
C GLY A 446 24.79 -3.32 23.48
N VAL A 447 24.18 -2.44 24.29
CA VAL A 447 24.72 -1.11 24.59
C VAL A 447 25.43 -1.11 25.96
N PRO A 448 26.78 -1.04 26.03
CA PRO A 448 27.53 -1.05 27.28
C PRO A 448 27.36 0.25 28.09
N LEU A 449 27.55 0.17 29.41
CA LEU A 449 27.61 1.35 30.28
C LEU A 449 29.01 1.96 30.21
N GLY A 450 29.11 3.28 30.24
CA GLY A 450 30.41 3.97 30.20
C GLY A 450 30.36 5.32 29.50
N THR A 451 31.53 5.93 29.35
CA THR A 451 31.74 7.13 28.54
C THR A 451 32.65 6.76 27.38
N PHE A 452 32.24 7.08 26.17
CA PHE A 452 32.91 6.73 24.93
C PHE A 452 33.21 8.01 24.16
N ASP A 453 34.47 8.20 23.80
CA ASP A 453 34.99 9.46 23.28
C ASP A 453 35.68 9.22 21.94
N THR A 454 35.39 10.06 20.94
CA THR A 454 35.86 9.86 19.56
C THR A 454 37.37 10.02 19.38
N ASP A 455 38.08 10.63 20.32
CA ASP A 455 39.52 10.86 20.23
C ASP A 455 40.31 9.74 20.93
N THR A 456 39.75 9.21 22.02
CA THR A 456 40.44 8.22 22.86
C THR A 456 40.01 6.78 22.61
N TYR A 457 38.82 6.56 22.06
CA TYR A 457 38.28 5.21 21.88
C TYR A 457 39.04 4.43 20.79
N GLN A 458 39.47 3.21 21.16
CA GLN A 458 40.18 2.26 20.30
C GLN A 458 39.34 1.02 20.08
N LEU A 459 39.18 0.61 18.82
CA LEU A 459 38.49 -0.62 18.47
C LEU A 459 39.19 -1.85 19.07
N PRO A 460 38.48 -2.70 19.82
CA PRO A 460 39.06 -3.94 20.33
C PRO A 460 39.29 -4.95 19.20
N PRO A 461 40.19 -5.95 19.37
CA PRO A 461 40.52 -6.94 18.34
C PRO A 461 39.32 -7.77 17.85
N ASN A 462 38.34 -8.00 18.71
CA ASN A 462 37.07 -8.65 18.40
C ASN A 462 35.93 -7.67 18.70
N PRO A 463 35.55 -6.79 17.74
CA PRO A 463 34.57 -5.75 17.97
C PRO A 463 33.16 -6.32 18.09
N THR A 464 32.41 -5.81 19.06
CA THR A 464 30.96 -6.00 19.18
C THR A 464 30.22 -5.11 18.18
N GLU A 465 28.92 -5.34 17.96
CA GLU A 465 28.10 -4.48 17.10
C GLU A 465 28.08 -3.02 17.58
N PHE A 466 28.12 -2.79 18.90
CA PHE A 466 28.25 -1.45 19.47
C PHE A 466 29.60 -0.81 19.10
N ASP A 467 30.70 -1.55 19.19
CA ASP A 467 32.03 -1.03 18.88
C ASP A 467 32.12 -0.64 17.39
N LEU A 468 31.48 -1.41 16.50
CA LEU A 468 31.37 -1.07 15.08
C LEU A 468 30.51 0.18 14.85
N LEU A 469 29.38 0.32 15.57
CA LEU A 469 28.51 1.49 15.48
C LEU A 469 29.23 2.76 15.97
N PHE A 470 29.93 2.66 17.10
CA PHE A 470 30.68 3.79 17.66
C PHE A 470 31.90 4.15 16.78
N ALA A 471 32.57 3.17 16.17
CA ALA A 471 33.62 3.43 15.19
C ALA A 471 33.08 4.16 13.95
N GLU A 472 31.89 3.81 13.48
CA GLU A 472 31.24 4.54 12.38
C GLU A 472 30.87 5.97 12.81
N PHE A 473 30.39 6.18 14.03
CA PHE A 473 30.20 7.51 14.60
C PHE A 473 31.50 8.32 14.62
N GLN A 474 32.57 7.74 15.16
CA GLN A 474 33.90 8.34 15.23
C GLN A 474 34.41 8.74 13.85
N ARG A 475 34.28 7.86 12.85
CA ARG A 475 34.66 8.13 11.46
C ARG A 475 33.89 9.32 10.90
N ARG A 476 32.56 9.34 11.07
CA ARG A 476 31.71 10.43 10.58
C ARG A 476 31.99 11.77 11.25
N VAL A 477 32.27 11.79 12.56
CA VAL A 477 32.64 13.01 13.28
C VAL A 477 33.97 13.57 12.76
N LYS A 478 34.96 12.70 12.50
CA LYS A 478 36.28 13.12 11.98
C LYS A 478 36.25 13.58 10.52
N GLU A 479 35.39 12.98 9.70
CA GLU A 479 35.21 13.37 8.29
C GLU A 479 34.24 14.54 8.10
N ALA A 480 33.53 14.95 9.15
CA ALA A 480 32.57 16.05 9.07
C ALA A 480 33.28 17.35 8.69
N PRO A 481 32.66 18.22 7.86
CA PRO A 481 33.19 19.55 7.55
C PRO A 481 32.98 20.50 8.73
N LEU A 482 33.56 20.17 9.88
CA LEU A 482 33.52 20.92 11.14
C LEU A 482 34.95 21.18 11.60
N VAL A 483 35.19 22.29 12.30
CA VAL A 483 36.52 22.64 12.81
C VAL A 483 36.75 22.01 14.18
N ALA A 484 37.79 21.17 14.30
CA ALA A 484 38.13 20.45 15.53
C ALA A 484 36.93 19.75 16.20
N PRO A 485 36.17 18.91 15.47
CA PRO A 485 35.00 18.25 16.01
C PRO A 485 35.39 17.20 17.04
N HIS A 486 34.59 17.11 18.09
CA HIS A 486 34.75 16.16 19.18
C HIS A 486 33.38 15.56 19.51
N GLY A 487 33.30 14.23 19.63
CA GLY A 487 32.08 13.52 19.96
C GLY A 487 32.22 12.68 21.21
N GLU A 488 31.18 12.68 22.05
CA GLU A 488 31.13 11.90 23.28
C GLU A 488 29.76 11.21 23.41
N TRP A 489 29.77 9.93 23.81
CA TRP A 489 28.57 9.21 24.25
C TRP A 489 28.71 8.86 25.71
N LYS A 490 27.77 9.34 26.52
CA LYS A 490 27.64 9.00 27.93
C LYS A 490 26.45 8.08 28.13
N ILE A 491 26.72 6.87 28.61
CA ILE A 491 25.73 5.82 28.76
C ILE A 491 25.64 5.41 30.22
N ASP A 492 24.52 5.75 30.84
CA ASP A 492 24.25 5.47 32.24
C ASP A 492 22.93 4.70 32.44
N LEU A 493 22.85 4.02 33.58
CA LEU A 493 21.64 3.33 34.01
C LEU A 493 20.74 4.35 34.70
N TRP A 494 19.74 4.86 33.99
CA TRP A 494 18.79 5.85 34.52
C TRP A 494 17.79 5.20 35.48
N GLN A 495 17.35 3.98 35.16
CA GLN A 495 16.54 3.11 36.01
C GLN A 495 16.98 1.66 35.80
N PRO A 496 16.65 0.70 36.69
CA PRO A 496 17.10 -0.69 36.57
C PRO A 496 16.83 -1.35 35.21
N THR A 497 15.77 -0.94 34.52
CA THR A 497 15.37 -1.46 33.20
C THR A 497 15.52 -0.43 32.08
N LEU A 498 16.15 0.73 32.33
CA LEU A 498 16.23 1.83 31.38
C LEU A 498 17.64 2.43 31.34
N LYS A 499 18.29 2.29 30.18
CA LYS A 499 19.56 2.97 29.87
C LYS A 499 19.28 4.33 29.24
N ARG A 500 20.06 5.33 29.63
CA ARG A 500 20.08 6.65 29.02
C ARG A 500 21.37 6.78 28.24
N VAL A 501 21.24 7.03 26.93
CA VAL A 501 22.33 7.29 26.01
C VAL A 501 22.31 8.77 25.68
N HIS A 502 23.27 9.52 26.20
CA HIS A 502 23.47 10.93 25.91
C HIS A 502 24.59 11.08 24.90
N MET A 503 24.27 11.58 23.71
CA MET A 503 25.23 11.79 22.62
C MET A 503 25.46 13.29 22.46
N GLU A 504 26.72 13.67 22.38
CA GLU A 504 27.15 15.05 22.18
C GLU A 504 28.16 15.12 21.03
N ILE A 505 28.04 16.14 20.18
CA ILE A 505 29.10 16.56 19.28
C ILE A 505 29.34 18.05 19.53
N SER A 506 30.59 18.42 19.81
CA SER A 506 31.03 19.81 19.93
C SER A 506 32.10 20.15 18.90
N TRP A 507 32.08 21.37 18.37
CA TRP A 507 33.05 21.84 17.38
C TRP A 507 33.36 23.32 17.60
N THR A 508 34.50 23.78 17.10
CA THR A 508 34.89 25.19 17.18
C THR A 508 34.03 26.02 16.23
N LYS A 509 33.43 27.09 16.74
CA LYS A 509 32.62 28.02 15.97
C LYS A 509 33.49 28.87 15.04
N VAL A 510 33.04 28.99 13.80
CA VAL A 510 33.65 29.85 12.78
C VAL A 510 32.67 30.94 12.32
N ASP A 511 33.20 32.11 11.95
CA ASP A 511 32.44 33.18 11.31
C ASP A 511 32.18 32.90 9.81
N ASP A 512 31.43 33.77 9.15
CA ASP A 512 31.08 33.65 7.73
C ASP A 512 32.32 33.70 6.80
N ASP A 513 33.43 34.27 7.29
CA ASP A 513 34.72 34.35 6.59
C ASP A 513 35.66 33.15 6.92
N GLY A 514 35.23 32.23 7.78
CA GLY A 514 35.94 31.02 8.16
C GLY A 514 36.94 31.18 9.32
N ASN A 515 36.96 32.32 10.01
CA ASN A 515 37.81 32.56 11.18
C ASN A 515 37.19 32.01 12.47
N ILE A 516 38.04 31.56 13.39
CA ILE A 516 37.60 31.07 14.70
C ILE A 516 37.02 32.23 15.53
N VAL A 517 35.85 32.01 16.10
CA VAL A 517 35.23 32.95 17.03
C VAL A 517 35.79 32.71 18.43
N TYR A 518 36.26 33.77 19.09
CA TYR A 518 36.79 33.72 20.46
C TYR A 518 35.84 34.39 21.45
N ASP A 519 35.76 33.88 22.67
CA ASP A 519 35.03 34.49 23.77
C ASP A 519 35.79 35.70 24.38
N GLU A 520 35.18 36.37 25.36
CA GLU A 520 35.77 37.53 26.06
C GLU A 520 37.10 37.20 26.78
N ASN A 521 37.38 35.92 27.02
CA ASN A 521 38.58 35.43 27.68
C ASN A 521 39.66 34.93 26.69
N GLY A 522 39.40 35.03 25.38
CA GLY A 522 40.31 34.57 24.32
C GLY A 522 40.29 33.06 24.07
N ASN A 523 39.27 32.33 24.54
CA ASN A 523 39.09 30.91 24.22
C ASN A 523 38.21 30.73 22.98
N PRO A 524 38.49 29.74 22.12
CA PRO A 524 37.59 29.42 21.00
C PRO A 524 36.19 29.06 21.50
N VAL A 525 35.17 29.72 20.96
CA VAL A 525 33.77 29.39 21.23
C VAL A 525 33.47 28.03 20.62
N ARG A 526 32.85 27.13 21.39
CA ARG A 526 32.39 25.83 20.90
C ARG A 526 30.88 25.81 20.74
N ASP A 527 30.42 25.40 19.57
CA ASP A 527 29.02 25.03 19.36
C ASP A 527 28.86 23.55 19.70
N THR A 528 27.69 23.20 20.23
CA THR A 528 27.41 21.84 20.68
C THR A 528 26.02 21.41 20.24
N TYR A 529 25.90 20.17 19.77
CA TYR A 529 24.63 19.51 19.51
C TYR A 529 24.52 18.25 20.36
N THR A 530 23.45 18.15 21.15
CA THR A 530 23.19 17.02 22.03
C THR A 530 21.88 16.32 21.72
N LYS A 531 21.84 15.00 21.95
CA LYS A 531 20.61 14.22 21.90
C LYS A 531 20.64 13.12 22.95
N THR A 532 19.54 13.00 23.67
CA THR A 532 19.35 11.94 24.66
C THR A 532 18.34 10.93 24.16
N VAL A 533 18.67 9.65 24.25
CA VAL A 533 17.81 8.53 23.88
C VAL A 533 17.71 7.57 25.05
N PHE A 534 16.53 6.99 25.24
CA PHE A 534 16.30 6.00 26.28
C PHE A 534 16.06 4.63 25.64
N LEU A 535 16.72 3.61 26.18
CA LEU A 535 16.60 2.22 25.76
C LEU A 535 16.06 1.40 26.92
N HIS A 536 14.93 0.74 26.72
CA HIS A 536 14.28 -0.08 27.75
C HIS A 536 14.65 -1.55 27.58
N GLN A 537 14.70 -2.31 28.67
CA GLN A 537 15.06 -3.74 28.63
C GLN A 537 14.12 -4.57 27.72
N ASN A 538 12.85 -4.16 27.63
CA ASN A 538 11.84 -4.81 26.79
C ASN A 538 11.76 -4.24 25.36
N THR A 539 12.71 -3.41 24.93
CA THR A 539 12.79 -2.97 23.53
C THR A 539 13.08 -4.22 22.69
N LYS A 540 12.06 -4.74 22.01
CA LYS A 540 12.18 -5.89 21.12
C LYS A 540 13.13 -5.51 19.98
N HIS A 541 14.08 -6.40 19.66
CA HIS A 541 14.71 -6.42 18.35
C HIS A 541 13.59 -6.70 17.34
N HIS A 542 13.19 -5.70 16.56
CA HIS A 542 12.22 -5.86 15.48
C HIS A 542 12.97 -5.79 14.16
#